data_AF-A0A238BM80-F1
#
_entry.id   AF-A0A238BM80-F1
#
_cell.length_a   1.000
_cell.length_b   1.000
_cell.length_c   1.000
_cell.angle_alpha   90.00
_cell.angle_beta   90.00
_cell.angle_gamma   90.00
#
_symmetry.space_group_name_H-M   'P 1'
#
loop_
_entity.id
_entity.type
_entity.pdbx_description
1 polymer ?
#
loop_
_entity_poly.entity_id
_entity_poly.type
_entity_poly.pdbx_seq_one_letter_code
_entity_poly.pdbx_strand_id
1 'polypeptide(L)'
;MDLKIAARSVAIDPDFTKRGSGHMFVIGERNLLLHQRTFFGNYKEKVCGRQKDLWEYYVNEFEQNNVVLQLAKYLPVRDPQLEPESYQCVLIAALHNHPVLFYNLIKIWNPDLFRVGAITDMAMKRIIHENMKPLLQNDAVAIYQSLARLYLYERKYDKALMLYIMLNDKTVFQVIEKYHLFDLVKNDLTKLMEIDANLTIRLLIENVGSLPTEKMAYLNSLFERNEGEEFVDFAIKLYAENEPPLLLPFLRKTAVYDIAKAIDICEKKQYINEMVYLLGRSGNRMKALDLLVNKLGRIDSAIDFCRENDDCDLWNSLVDAAMKRPDHITELLNTAGKYINPLN
;
A
#
# COMPACT_ATOMS: atom_id res chain seq x y z
N MET A 1 -11.51 -34.18 44.26
CA MET A 1 -12.88 -34.58 44.66
C MET A 1 -13.70 -34.51 43.39
N ASP A 2 -14.31 -35.61 42.96
CA ASP A 2 -15.23 -35.65 41.82
C ASP A 2 -16.31 -34.56 41.99
N LEU A 3 -16.45 -33.66 41.00
CA LEU A 3 -17.47 -32.61 41.01
C LEU A 3 -18.53 -32.92 39.94
N LYS A 4 -19.54 -33.68 40.39
CA LYS A 4 -20.66 -34.20 39.59
C LYS A 4 -21.93 -33.31 39.62
N ILE A 5 -21.90 -32.06 40.12
CA ILE A 5 -23.14 -31.31 40.44
C ILE A 5 -22.99 -29.80 40.18
N ALA A 6 -24.05 -29.17 39.65
CA ALA A 6 -24.16 -27.75 39.28
C ALA A 6 -23.98 -26.75 40.44
N ALA A 7 -23.40 -25.58 40.13
CA ALA A 7 -23.17 -24.45 41.05
C ALA A 7 -24.48 -23.95 41.69
N ARG A 8 -24.48 -23.80 43.03
CA ARG A 8 -25.68 -23.45 43.83
C ARG A 8 -25.81 -21.98 44.25
N SER A 9 -24.76 -21.16 44.19
CA SER A 9 -24.86 -19.75 44.57
C SER A 9 -23.77 -18.87 43.98
N VAL A 10 -24.17 -17.69 43.49
CA VAL A 10 -23.29 -16.59 43.07
C VAL A 10 -23.48 -15.43 44.02
N ALA A 11 -22.39 -14.92 44.61
CA ALA A 11 -22.42 -13.73 45.45
C ALA A 11 -21.61 -12.61 44.79
N ILE A 12 -22.27 -11.48 44.56
CA ILE A 12 -21.69 -10.26 43.97
C ILE A 12 -21.53 -9.25 45.09
N ASP A 13 -20.35 -8.64 45.20
CA ASP A 13 -20.08 -7.55 46.13
C ASP A 13 -21.10 -6.40 45.92
N PRO A 14 -21.74 -5.86 46.96
CA PRO A 14 -22.70 -4.75 46.83
C PRO A 14 -22.12 -3.50 46.15
N ASP A 15 -20.81 -3.30 46.25
CA ASP A 15 -20.05 -2.22 45.63
C ASP A 15 -19.41 -2.63 44.30
N PHE A 16 -19.86 -3.74 43.69
CA PHE A 16 -19.41 -4.20 42.36
C PHE A 16 -19.58 -3.14 41.26
N THR A 17 -20.49 -2.19 41.42
CA THR A 17 -20.69 -1.10 40.44
C THR A 17 -19.82 0.14 40.73
N LYS A 18 -19.17 0.25 41.89
CA LYS A 18 -18.38 1.43 42.29
C LYS A 18 -16.92 1.33 41.83
N ARG A 19 -16.46 2.31 41.05
CA ARG A 19 -15.06 2.38 40.60
C ARG A 19 -14.09 2.42 41.79
N GLY A 20 -13.16 1.46 41.84
CA GLY A 20 -12.07 1.41 42.81
C GLY A 20 -12.22 0.38 43.95
N SER A 21 -13.36 -0.32 44.05
CA SER A 21 -13.64 -1.28 45.14
C SER A 21 -12.94 -2.64 45.01
N GLY A 22 -12.14 -2.86 43.96
CA GLY A 22 -11.45 -4.14 43.76
C GLY A 22 -12.35 -5.28 43.27
N HIS A 23 -13.60 -4.99 42.91
CA HIS A 23 -14.60 -5.85 42.25
C HIS A 23 -14.33 -7.35 42.36
N MET A 24 -14.65 -7.91 43.53
CA MET A 24 -14.57 -9.34 43.79
C MET A 24 -15.94 -9.97 43.53
N PHE A 25 -15.95 -11.12 42.88
CA PHE A 25 -17.11 -12.00 42.91
C PHE A 25 -16.66 -13.38 43.36
N VAL A 26 -17.55 -14.08 44.06
CA VAL A 26 -17.27 -15.38 44.63
C VAL A 26 -18.20 -16.38 44.00
N ILE A 27 -17.61 -17.45 43.46
CA ILE A 27 -18.34 -18.64 43.05
C ILE A 27 -17.86 -19.75 43.99
N GLY A 28 -18.80 -20.46 44.59
CA GLY A 28 -18.49 -21.47 45.61
C GLY A 28 -19.24 -22.76 45.36
N GLU A 29 -18.50 -23.87 45.29
CA GLU A 29 -19.02 -25.22 45.46
C GLU A 29 -18.69 -25.77 46.85
N ARG A 30 -17.40 -25.84 47.24
CA ARG A 30 -16.95 -26.22 48.60
C ARG A 30 -15.66 -25.53 49.08
N ASN A 31 -14.80 -25.07 48.18
CA ASN A 31 -13.67 -24.20 48.50
C ASN A 31 -13.99 -22.81 47.92
N LEU A 32 -13.92 -21.76 48.75
CA LEU A 32 -14.08 -20.38 48.30
C LEU A 32 -12.97 -20.04 47.30
N LEU A 33 -13.29 -20.02 46.01
CA LEU A 33 -12.42 -19.48 44.98
C LEU A 33 -12.73 -17.98 44.86
N LEU A 34 -11.80 -17.17 45.38
CA LEU A 34 -11.87 -15.71 45.33
C LEU A 34 -11.47 -15.24 43.94
N HIS A 35 -12.42 -14.83 43.11
CA HIS A 35 -12.10 -14.20 41.83
C HIS A 35 -11.91 -12.69 42.01
N GLN A 36 -10.65 -12.26 42.05
CA GLN A 36 -10.28 -10.85 41.96
C GLN A 36 -10.05 -10.48 40.49
N ARG A 37 -10.53 -9.32 40.02
CA ARG A 37 -10.27 -8.85 38.64
C ARG A 37 -8.78 -8.72 38.30
N THR A 38 -7.91 -8.59 39.31
CA THR A 38 -6.45 -8.55 39.21
C THR A 38 -5.76 -9.87 39.60
N PHE A 39 -6.51 -10.96 39.77
CA PHE A 39 -5.98 -12.27 40.20
C PHE A 39 -4.81 -12.72 39.32
N PHE A 40 -4.97 -12.70 38.00
CA PHE A 40 -3.88 -12.98 37.05
C PHE A 40 -2.94 -11.79 36.80
N GLY A 41 -3.30 -10.58 37.23
CA GLY A 41 -2.42 -9.42 37.15
C GLY A 41 -1.24 -9.55 38.13
N ASN A 42 -1.53 -9.85 39.40
CA ASN A 42 -0.52 -9.88 40.47
C ASN A 42 -0.08 -11.30 40.87
N TYR A 43 -0.89 -12.33 40.60
CA TYR A 43 -0.64 -13.68 41.12
C TYR A 43 -0.47 -14.76 40.04
N LYS A 44 -0.40 -14.41 38.74
CA LYS A 44 -0.25 -15.41 37.65
C LYS A 44 0.92 -16.40 37.85
N GLU A 45 2.07 -15.90 38.31
CA GLU A 45 3.25 -16.74 38.55
C GLU A 45 3.08 -17.66 39.76
N LYS A 46 2.27 -17.25 40.74
CA LYS A 46 2.00 -18.02 41.97
C LYS A 46 0.86 -19.03 41.80
N VAL A 47 -0.11 -18.74 40.94
CA VAL A 47 -1.32 -19.56 40.78
C VAL A 47 -1.14 -20.63 39.70
N CYS A 48 -0.62 -20.27 38.53
CA CYS A 48 -0.45 -21.20 37.42
C CYS A 48 1.01 -21.50 37.11
N GLY A 49 1.91 -20.54 37.36
CA GLY A 49 3.35 -20.71 37.14
C GLY A 49 3.64 -21.25 35.73
N ARG A 50 4.44 -22.32 35.66
CA ARG A 50 4.76 -23.05 34.41
C ARG A 50 3.86 -24.27 34.15
N GLN A 51 2.82 -24.48 34.96
CA GLN A 51 1.96 -25.66 34.85
C GLN A 51 0.86 -25.41 33.82
N LYS A 52 0.98 -26.07 32.67
CA LYS A 52 0.02 -26.00 31.56
C LYS A 52 -1.39 -26.40 31.99
N ASP A 53 -1.53 -27.52 32.70
CA ASP A 53 -2.84 -28.07 33.10
C ASP A 53 -3.66 -27.11 33.96
N LEU A 54 -3.00 -26.32 34.83
CA LEU A 54 -3.68 -25.31 35.65
C LEU A 54 -4.20 -24.16 34.82
N TRP A 55 -3.42 -23.69 33.84
CA TRP A 55 -3.86 -22.65 32.93
C TRP A 55 -5.10 -23.10 32.15
N GLU A 56 -5.10 -24.32 31.63
CA GLU A 56 -6.22 -24.88 30.88
C GLU A 56 -7.46 -25.09 31.76
N TYR A 57 -7.28 -25.56 32.99
CA TYR A 57 -8.35 -25.64 33.98
C TYR A 57 -9.02 -24.27 34.19
N TYR A 58 -8.25 -23.21 34.44
CA TYR A 58 -8.81 -21.87 34.65
C TYR A 58 -9.44 -21.28 33.38
N VAL A 59 -8.92 -21.59 32.19
CA VAL A 59 -9.56 -21.16 30.94
C VAL A 59 -10.96 -21.76 30.83
N ASN A 60 -11.11 -23.07 31.10
CA ASN A 60 -12.40 -23.75 31.08
C ASN A 60 -13.36 -23.20 32.14
N GLU A 61 -12.89 -22.95 33.36
CA GLU A 61 -13.72 -22.36 34.43
C GLU A 61 -14.20 -20.94 34.06
N PHE A 62 -13.33 -20.11 33.48
CA PHE A 62 -13.71 -18.76 33.06
C PHE A 62 -14.63 -18.76 31.84
N GLU A 63 -14.51 -19.74 30.96
CA GLU A 63 -15.43 -19.96 29.84
C GLU A 63 -16.83 -20.31 30.34
N GLN A 64 -16.96 -21.28 31.25
CA GLN A 64 -18.25 -21.68 31.83
C GLN A 64 -18.97 -20.51 32.52
N ASN A 65 -18.20 -19.57 33.05
CA ASN A 65 -18.71 -18.36 33.71
C ASN A 65 -18.82 -17.14 32.78
N ASN A 66 -18.62 -17.28 31.47
CA ASN A 66 -18.68 -16.20 30.46
C ASN A 66 -17.75 -14.99 30.72
N VAL A 67 -16.66 -15.18 31.48
CA VAL A 67 -15.70 -14.13 31.86
C VAL A 67 -14.31 -14.31 31.24
N VAL A 68 -14.18 -15.24 30.28
CA VAL A 68 -12.92 -15.62 29.61
C VAL A 68 -12.14 -14.45 29.00
N LEU A 69 -12.81 -13.36 28.62
CA LEU A 69 -12.15 -12.16 28.06
C LEU A 69 -11.24 -11.43 29.04
N GLN A 70 -11.46 -11.59 30.35
CA GLN A 70 -10.55 -11.03 31.36
C GLN A 70 -9.19 -11.74 31.36
N LEU A 71 -9.14 -13.00 30.89
CA LEU A 71 -7.90 -13.78 30.79
C LEU A 71 -7.09 -13.47 29.54
N ALA A 72 -7.72 -12.92 28.49
CA ALA A 72 -7.11 -12.75 27.17
C ALA A 72 -5.74 -12.06 27.18
N LYS A 73 -5.52 -11.11 28.10
CA LYS A 73 -4.26 -10.36 28.22
C LYS A 73 -3.16 -11.08 29.01
N TYR A 74 -3.51 -12.14 29.74
CA TYR A 74 -2.62 -12.82 30.68
C TYR A 74 -2.22 -14.22 30.22
N LEU A 75 -2.87 -14.74 29.18
CA LEU A 75 -2.58 -16.08 28.66
C LEU A 75 -1.11 -16.20 28.21
N PRO A 76 -0.42 -17.28 28.62
CA PRO A 76 0.94 -17.52 28.18
C PRO A 76 0.93 -17.86 26.68
N VAL A 77 1.92 -17.36 25.95
CA VAL A 77 2.05 -17.53 24.49
C VAL A 77 3.23 -18.45 24.12
N ARG A 78 4.13 -18.76 25.07
CA ARG A 78 5.35 -19.54 24.82
C ARG A 78 5.62 -20.59 25.87
N ASP A 79 5.89 -20.18 27.11
CA ASP A 79 6.20 -21.10 28.20
C ASP A 79 5.29 -20.80 29.41
N PRO A 80 4.26 -21.64 29.68
CA PRO A 80 3.83 -22.82 28.92
C PRO A 80 2.96 -22.44 27.70
N GLN A 81 3.09 -23.16 26.59
CA GLN A 81 2.14 -23.07 25.47
C GLN A 81 0.95 -23.97 25.74
N LEU A 82 -0.26 -23.40 25.74
CA LEU A 82 -1.49 -24.14 26.02
C LEU A 82 -1.97 -24.92 24.80
N GLU A 83 -2.92 -25.83 24.99
CA GLU A 83 -3.64 -26.44 23.88
C GLU A 83 -4.40 -25.39 23.04
N PRO A 84 -4.48 -25.57 21.70
CA PRO A 84 -5.14 -24.64 20.79
C PRO A 84 -6.56 -24.25 21.19
N GLU A 85 -7.30 -25.19 21.77
CA GLU A 85 -8.68 -25.03 22.24
C GLU A 85 -8.80 -23.88 23.24
N SER A 86 -7.81 -23.71 24.13
CA SER A 86 -7.80 -22.64 25.15
C SER A 86 -7.78 -21.25 24.52
N TYR A 87 -6.97 -21.06 23.46
CA TYR A 87 -6.92 -19.80 22.73
C TYR A 87 -8.16 -19.60 21.87
N GLN A 88 -8.71 -20.68 21.29
CA GLN A 88 -9.92 -20.62 20.50
C GLN A 88 -11.13 -20.16 21.31
N CYS A 89 -11.33 -20.66 22.53
CA CYS A 89 -12.44 -20.24 23.39
C CYS A 89 -12.40 -18.72 23.65
N VAL A 90 -11.21 -18.17 23.89
CA VAL A 90 -11.02 -16.73 24.10
C VAL A 90 -11.32 -15.94 22.82
N LEU A 91 -10.85 -16.41 21.67
CA LEU A 91 -11.10 -15.78 20.37
C LEU A 91 -12.58 -15.81 20.00
N ILE A 92 -13.28 -16.93 20.23
CA ILE A 92 -14.71 -17.07 19.96
C ILE A 92 -15.51 -16.13 20.88
N ALA A 93 -15.19 -16.08 22.17
CA ALA A 93 -15.82 -15.13 23.08
C ALA A 93 -15.53 -13.67 22.67
N ALA A 94 -14.32 -13.37 22.20
CA ALA A 94 -13.93 -12.03 21.80
C ALA A 94 -14.66 -11.62 20.53
N LEU A 95 -14.78 -12.56 19.58
CA LEU A 95 -15.59 -12.40 18.39
C LEU A 95 -17.00 -11.97 18.82
N HIS A 96 -17.71 -12.75 19.65
CA HIS A 96 -19.10 -12.48 20.09
C HIS A 96 -19.29 -11.16 20.83
N ASN A 97 -18.45 -10.85 21.82
CA ASN A 97 -18.72 -9.73 22.73
C ASN A 97 -17.95 -8.45 22.39
N HIS A 98 -16.74 -8.55 21.81
CA HIS A 98 -15.86 -7.40 21.55
C HIS A 98 -15.02 -7.58 20.26
N PRO A 99 -15.59 -7.31 19.08
CA PRO A 99 -14.93 -7.50 17.78
C PRO A 99 -13.59 -6.77 17.60
N VAL A 100 -13.44 -5.58 18.18
CA VAL A 100 -12.18 -4.84 18.17
C VAL A 100 -11.08 -5.55 18.98
N LEU A 101 -11.45 -6.16 20.11
CA LEU A 101 -10.48 -6.96 20.88
C LEU A 101 -10.08 -8.22 20.12
N PHE A 102 -11.02 -8.87 19.43
CA PHE A 102 -10.73 -10.01 18.57
C PHE A 102 -9.68 -9.68 17.49
N TYR A 103 -9.83 -8.56 16.79
CA TYR A 103 -8.84 -8.10 15.82
C TYR A 103 -7.45 -7.90 16.44
N ASN A 104 -7.39 -7.24 17.60
CA ASN A 104 -6.14 -7.00 18.30
C ASN A 104 -5.46 -8.31 18.74
N LEU A 105 -6.23 -9.29 19.20
CA LEU A 105 -5.71 -10.61 19.58
C LEU A 105 -5.11 -11.34 18.36
N ILE A 106 -5.80 -11.36 17.23
CA ILE A 106 -5.29 -11.97 15.97
C ILE A 106 -4.04 -11.27 15.46
N LYS A 107 -3.90 -9.96 15.73
CA LYS A 107 -2.72 -9.19 15.37
C LYS A 107 -1.51 -9.55 16.24
N ILE A 108 -1.71 -9.85 17.53
CA ILE A 108 -0.64 -10.09 18.51
C ILE A 108 -0.26 -11.57 18.59
N TRP A 109 -1.23 -12.48 18.51
CA TRP A 109 -1.02 -13.91 18.68
C TRP A 109 -0.43 -14.57 17.43
N ASN A 110 0.50 -15.51 17.63
CA ASN A 110 1.06 -16.31 16.54
C ASN A 110 -0.06 -17.25 16.01
N PRO A 111 -0.28 -17.36 14.69
CA PRO A 111 -1.21 -18.34 14.11
C PRO A 111 -0.98 -19.79 14.54
N ASP A 112 0.23 -20.17 15.00
CA ASP A 112 0.49 -21.53 15.50
C ASP A 112 -0.21 -21.87 16.83
N LEU A 113 -0.73 -20.85 17.54
CA LEU A 113 -1.38 -21.04 18.84
C LEU A 113 -2.83 -21.55 18.73
N PHE A 114 -3.48 -21.43 17.58
CA PHE A 114 -4.88 -21.80 17.42
C PHE A 114 -5.12 -22.39 16.03
N ARG A 115 -6.14 -23.24 15.87
CA ARG A 115 -6.49 -23.72 14.52
C ARG A 115 -7.17 -22.60 13.76
N VAL A 116 -6.42 -21.98 12.85
CA VAL A 116 -6.86 -20.84 12.02
C VAL A 116 -8.16 -21.16 11.28
N GLY A 117 -8.24 -22.34 10.64
CA GLY A 117 -9.43 -22.82 9.91
C GLY A 117 -10.73 -22.74 10.71
N ALA A 118 -10.69 -23.23 11.95
CA ALA A 118 -11.88 -23.24 12.81
C ALA A 118 -12.32 -21.81 13.17
N ILE A 119 -11.38 -20.90 13.45
CA ILE A 119 -11.68 -19.51 13.77
C ILE A 119 -12.18 -18.75 12.54
N THR A 120 -11.61 -19.00 11.36
CA THR A 120 -12.08 -18.45 10.09
C THR A 120 -13.52 -18.85 9.81
N ASP A 121 -13.86 -20.13 9.96
CA ASP A 121 -15.21 -20.64 9.75
C ASP A 121 -16.21 -20.04 10.75
N MET A 122 -15.81 -19.88 12.01
CA MET A 122 -16.65 -19.24 13.04
C MET A 122 -16.86 -17.75 12.75
N ALA A 123 -15.82 -17.03 12.34
CA ALA A 123 -15.92 -15.62 11.95
C ALA A 123 -16.80 -15.43 10.70
N MET A 124 -16.67 -16.30 9.69
CA MET A 124 -17.55 -16.31 8.52
C MET A 124 -19.00 -16.63 8.89
N LYS A 125 -19.24 -17.65 9.73
CA LYS A 125 -20.59 -17.98 10.21
C LYS A 125 -21.25 -16.80 10.90
N ARG A 126 -20.49 -16.05 11.71
CA ARG A 126 -21.02 -14.86 12.38
C ARG A 126 -21.49 -13.79 11.40
N ILE A 127 -20.78 -13.58 10.30
CA ILE A 127 -21.18 -12.64 9.23
C ILE A 127 -22.41 -13.18 8.48
N ILE A 128 -22.40 -14.45 8.08
CA ILE A 128 -23.50 -15.02 7.27
C ILE A 128 -24.82 -15.07 8.07
N HIS A 129 -24.75 -15.27 9.40
CA HIS A 129 -25.92 -15.31 10.28
C HIS A 129 -26.28 -13.91 10.85
N GLU A 130 -25.90 -12.82 10.18
CA GLU A 130 -26.16 -11.41 10.56
C GLU A 130 -27.64 -11.00 10.78
N ASN A 131 -28.59 -11.93 10.71
CA ASN A 131 -30.03 -11.64 10.88
C ASN A 131 -30.51 -11.40 12.34
N MET A 132 -29.64 -11.34 13.36
CA MET A 132 -30.11 -11.19 14.75
C MET A 132 -29.68 -9.93 15.51
N LYS A 133 -28.60 -9.23 15.15
CA LYS A 133 -28.23 -7.93 15.77
C LYS A 133 -27.48 -7.04 14.77
N PRO A 134 -27.91 -5.80 14.52
CA PRO A 134 -27.14 -4.88 13.67
C PRO A 134 -25.81 -4.56 14.35
N LEU A 135 -24.71 -4.97 13.73
CA LEU A 135 -23.36 -4.61 14.17
C LEU A 135 -23.16 -3.11 13.95
N LEU A 136 -22.48 -2.45 14.89
CA LEU A 136 -21.94 -1.10 14.65
C LEU A 136 -20.96 -1.18 13.47
N GLN A 137 -20.94 -0.16 12.62
CA GLN A 137 -20.11 -0.16 11.40
C GLN A 137 -18.62 -0.46 11.70
N ASN A 138 -18.10 0.01 12.85
CA ASN A 138 -16.74 -0.26 13.31
C ASN A 138 -16.50 -1.73 13.72
N ASP A 139 -17.51 -2.40 14.27
CA ASP A 139 -17.41 -3.80 14.67
C ASP A 139 -17.36 -4.72 13.46
N ALA A 140 -18.15 -4.42 12.42
CA ALA A 140 -18.10 -5.15 11.16
C ALA A 140 -16.71 -5.01 10.48
N VAL A 141 -16.17 -3.79 10.40
CA VAL A 141 -14.83 -3.53 9.87
C VAL A 141 -13.76 -4.34 10.61
N ALA A 142 -13.80 -4.38 11.95
CA ALA A 142 -12.85 -5.15 12.75
C ALA A 142 -12.92 -6.67 12.45
N ILE A 143 -14.11 -7.21 12.22
CA ILE A 143 -14.29 -8.63 11.86
C ILE A 143 -13.72 -8.90 10.47
N TYR A 144 -14.01 -8.05 9.48
CA TYR A 144 -13.47 -8.20 8.13
C TYR A 144 -11.94 -8.08 8.10
N GLN A 145 -11.36 -7.13 8.84
CA GLN A 145 -9.91 -6.99 8.97
C GLN A 145 -9.28 -8.23 9.63
N SER A 146 -9.96 -8.79 10.62
CA SER A 146 -9.54 -10.04 11.27
C SER A 146 -9.56 -11.22 10.30
N LEU A 147 -10.66 -11.36 9.54
CA LEU A 147 -10.82 -12.40 8.53
C LEU A 147 -9.79 -12.30 7.41
N ALA A 148 -9.51 -11.09 6.93
CA ALA A 148 -8.49 -10.88 5.91
C ALA A 148 -7.13 -11.41 6.39
N ARG A 149 -6.75 -11.14 7.64
CA ARG A 149 -5.51 -11.68 8.25
C ARG A 149 -5.55 -13.20 8.41
N LEU A 150 -6.67 -13.77 8.84
CA LEU A 150 -6.83 -15.22 8.96
C LEU A 150 -6.69 -15.91 7.59
N TYR A 151 -7.26 -15.33 6.53
CA TYR A 151 -7.09 -15.85 5.18
C TYR A 151 -5.65 -15.77 4.66
N LEU A 152 -4.88 -14.74 5.06
CA LEU A 152 -3.45 -14.70 4.76
C LEU A 152 -2.70 -15.85 5.43
N TYR A 153 -3.03 -16.20 6.68
CA TYR A 153 -2.42 -17.34 7.37
C TYR A 153 -2.80 -18.68 6.72
N GLU A 154 -4.02 -18.81 6.20
CA GLU A 154 -4.46 -19.98 5.44
C GLU A 154 -3.94 -20.04 3.99
N ARG A 155 -3.17 -19.02 3.54
CA ARG A 155 -2.72 -18.86 2.15
C ARG A 155 -3.87 -18.74 1.13
N LYS A 156 -5.06 -18.33 1.56
CA LYS A 156 -6.22 -18.05 0.70
C LYS A 156 -6.17 -16.59 0.24
N TYR A 157 -5.16 -16.27 -0.56
CA TYR A 157 -4.82 -14.90 -0.95
C TYR A 157 -5.94 -14.17 -1.69
N ASP A 158 -6.66 -14.84 -2.60
CA ASP A 158 -7.77 -14.25 -3.35
C ASP A 158 -8.83 -13.66 -2.42
N LYS A 159 -9.25 -14.45 -1.43
CA LYS A 159 -10.27 -14.06 -0.45
C LYS A 159 -9.76 -12.96 0.47
N ALA A 160 -8.49 -13.03 0.89
CA ALA A 160 -7.88 -12.00 1.71
C ALA A 160 -7.84 -10.65 0.98
N LEU A 161 -7.38 -10.64 -0.27
CA LEU A 161 -7.27 -9.44 -1.10
C LEU A 161 -8.64 -8.82 -1.38
N MET A 162 -9.64 -9.64 -1.71
CA MET A 162 -11.02 -9.18 -1.89
C MET A 162 -11.55 -8.44 -0.65
N LEU A 163 -11.28 -8.96 0.56
CA LEU A 163 -11.68 -8.29 1.81
C LEU A 163 -10.92 -6.98 2.03
N TYR A 164 -9.60 -6.95 1.79
CA TYR A 164 -8.83 -5.72 1.93
C TYR A 164 -9.26 -4.62 0.95
N ILE A 165 -9.57 -4.98 -0.29
CA ILE A 165 -10.06 -4.06 -1.31
C ILE A 165 -11.44 -3.53 -0.92
N MET A 166 -12.35 -4.40 -0.47
CA MET A 166 -13.68 -3.98 0.02
C MET A 166 -13.58 -2.99 1.19
N LEU A 167 -12.59 -3.19 2.07
CA LEU A 167 -12.36 -2.33 3.23
C LEU A 167 -11.62 -1.03 2.91
N ASN A 168 -11.20 -0.82 1.66
CA ASN A 168 -10.39 0.33 1.24
C ASN A 168 -9.10 0.50 2.10
N ASP A 169 -8.50 -0.62 2.51
CA ASP A 169 -7.37 -0.64 3.44
C ASP A 169 -6.03 -0.60 2.68
N LYS A 170 -5.21 0.43 2.91
CA LYS A 170 -3.90 0.60 2.28
C LYS A 170 -2.90 -0.51 2.61
N THR A 171 -3.16 -1.31 3.64
CA THR A 171 -2.33 -2.48 3.93
C THR A 171 -2.35 -3.54 2.82
N VAL A 172 -3.35 -3.50 1.92
CA VAL A 172 -3.41 -4.36 0.73
C VAL A 172 -2.13 -4.31 -0.10
N PHE A 173 -1.55 -3.12 -0.26
CA PHE A 173 -0.35 -2.91 -1.07
C PHE A 173 0.87 -3.63 -0.47
N GLN A 174 1.05 -3.50 0.85
CA GLN A 174 2.11 -4.19 1.59
C GLN A 174 1.95 -5.71 1.53
N VAL A 175 0.71 -6.20 1.55
CA VAL A 175 0.40 -7.63 1.42
C VAL A 175 0.73 -8.12 0.02
N ILE A 176 0.34 -7.39 -1.03
CA ILE A 176 0.64 -7.75 -2.41
C ILE A 176 2.15 -7.83 -2.64
N GLU A 177 2.90 -6.83 -2.16
CA GLU A 177 4.36 -6.78 -2.29
C GLU A 177 5.03 -7.93 -1.53
N LYS A 178 4.66 -8.12 -0.26
CA LYS A 178 5.26 -9.15 0.61
C LYS A 178 5.06 -10.58 0.10
N TYR A 179 3.91 -10.87 -0.50
CA TYR A 179 3.56 -12.21 -0.97
C TYR A 179 3.64 -12.36 -2.50
N HIS A 180 4.11 -11.34 -3.22
CA HIS A 180 4.20 -11.29 -4.69
C HIS A 180 2.88 -11.67 -5.40
N LEU A 181 1.76 -11.12 -4.94
CA LEU A 181 0.40 -11.51 -5.38
C LEU A 181 -0.14 -10.68 -6.54
N PHE A 182 0.74 -9.97 -7.26
CA PHE A 182 0.32 -9.03 -8.30
C PHE A 182 -0.56 -9.67 -9.38
N ASP A 183 -0.25 -10.91 -9.77
CA ASP A 183 -1.01 -11.65 -10.78
C ASP A 183 -2.51 -11.79 -10.44
N LEU A 184 -2.84 -11.91 -9.16
CA LEU A 184 -4.22 -12.05 -8.70
C LEU A 184 -5.01 -10.74 -8.74
N VAL A 185 -4.30 -9.60 -8.70
CA VAL A 185 -4.92 -8.27 -8.60
C VAL A 185 -4.92 -7.51 -9.93
N LYS A 186 -4.33 -8.07 -10.99
CA LYS A 186 -4.33 -7.49 -12.34
C LYS A 186 -5.72 -7.06 -12.83
N ASN A 187 -6.76 -7.83 -12.51
CA ASN A 187 -8.13 -7.53 -12.93
C ASN A 187 -8.83 -6.49 -12.03
N ASP A 188 -8.33 -6.28 -10.81
CA ASP A 188 -8.91 -5.37 -9.81
C ASP A 188 -8.10 -4.06 -9.66
N LEU A 189 -7.22 -3.75 -10.63
CA LEU A 189 -6.42 -2.53 -10.63
C LEU A 189 -7.29 -1.28 -10.50
N THR A 190 -8.46 -1.24 -11.15
CA THR A 190 -9.40 -0.11 -11.04
C THR A 190 -9.83 0.17 -9.62
N LYS A 191 -10.07 -0.87 -8.82
CA LYS A 191 -10.45 -0.74 -7.42
C LYS A 191 -9.25 -0.32 -6.57
N LEU A 192 -8.07 -0.90 -6.81
CA LEU A 192 -6.84 -0.46 -6.11
C LEU A 192 -6.54 1.02 -6.35
N MET A 193 -6.82 1.52 -7.56
CA MET A 193 -6.64 2.92 -7.93
C MET A 193 -7.58 3.86 -7.15
N GLU A 194 -8.79 3.41 -6.84
CA GLU A 194 -9.71 4.15 -5.96
C GLU A 194 -9.19 4.23 -4.51
N ILE A 195 -8.40 3.24 -4.08
CA ILE A 195 -7.75 3.22 -2.76
C ILE A 195 -6.56 4.18 -2.72
N ASP A 196 -5.59 3.96 -3.60
CA ASP A 196 -4.37 4.75 -3.67
C ASP A 196 -3.71 4.62 -5.05
N ALA A 197 -3.81 5.68 -5.85
CA ALA A 197 -3.25 5.75 -7.19
C ALA A 197 -1.72 5.60 -7.20
N ASN A 198 -1.03 6.26 -6.27
CA ASN A 198 0.44 6.31 -6.24
C ASN A 198 1.02 4.95 -5.85
N LEU A 199 0.45 4.29 -4.84
CA LEU A 199 0.89 2.95 -4.44
C LEU A 199 0.58 1.90 -5.52
N THR A 200 -0.56 2.03 -6.21
CA THR A 200 -0.90 1.15 -7.33
C THR A 200 0.11 1.27 -8.47
N ILE A 201 0.57 2.49 -8.80
CA ILE A 201 1.61 2.71 -9.80
C ILE A 201 2.92 2.06 -9.38
N ARG A 202 3.36 2.26 -8.13
CA ARG A 202 4.61 1.65 -7.65
C ARG A 202 4.55 0.13 -7.80
N LEU A 203 3.44 -0.50 -7.41
CA LEU A 203 3.23 -1.93 -7.63
C LEU A 203 3.26 -2.32 -9.12
N LEU A 204 2.62 -1.54 -10.01
CA LEU A 204 2.65 -1.79 -11.46
C LEU A 204 4.06 -1.68 -12.05
N ILE A 205 4.87 -0.76 -11.54
CA ILE A 205 6.25 -0.53 -11.97
C ILE A 205 7.14 -1.69 -11.53
N GLU A 206 7.08 -2.06 -10.25
CA GLU A 206 7.91 -3.10 -9.65
C GLU A 206 7.62 -4.49 -10.22
N ASN A 207 6.37 -4.74 -10.63
CA ASN A 207 5.99 -5.99 -11.28
C ASN A 207 6.33 -5.91 -12.78
N VAL A 208 7.58 -6.28 -13.07
CA VAL A 208 8.21 -6.39 -14.40
C VAL A 208 7.45 -7.43 -15.25
N GLY A 209 6.37 -7.01 -15.91
CA GLY A 209 5.55 -7.89 -16.76
C GLY A 209 4.14 -7.38 -17.05
N SER A 210 3.68 -6.30 -16.39
CA SER A 210 2.44 -5.62 -16.78
C SER A 210 2.59 -4.96 -18.16
N LEU A 211 1.54 -5.06 -18.99
CA LEU A 211 1.55 -4.61 -20.37
C LEU A 211 1.87 -3.10 -20.44
N PRO A 212 2.78 -2.66 -21.32
CA PRO A 212 3.15 -1.25 -21.47
C PRO A 212 1.95 -0.32 -21.72
N THR A 213 0.94 -0.82 -22.42
CA THR A 213 -0.30 -0.11 -22.75
C THR A 213 -1.12 0.25 -21.52
N GLU A 214 -1.26 -0.67 -20.55
CA GLU A 214 -2.00 -0.44 -19.31
C GLU A 214 -1.28 0.60 -18.43
N LYS A 215 0.05 0.50 -18.35
CA LYS A 215 0.89 1.47 -17.61
C LYS A 215 0.74 2.88 -18.17
N MET A 216 0.70 3.02 -19.50
CA MET A 216 0.57 4.32 -20.16
C MET A 216 -0.82 4.93 -20.05
N ALA A 217 -1.87 4.15 -20.32
CA ALA A 217 -3.24 4.64 -20.17
C ALA A 217 -3.48 5.17 -18.74
N TYR A 218 -2.88 4.50 -17.75
CA TYR A 218 -3.00 4.92 -16.37
C TYR A 218 -2.19 6.18 -16.04
N LEU A 219 -0.93 6.26 -16.46
CA LEU A 219 -0.12 7.47 -16.29
C LEU A 219 -0.78 8.71 -16.92
N ASN A 220 -1.38 8.56 -18.10
CA ASN A 220 -2.15 9.65 -18.73
C ASN A 220 -3.27 10.14 -17.82
N SER A 221 -4.08 9.24 -17.26
CA SER A 221 -5.18 9.60 -16.34
C SER A 221 -4.69 10.29 -15.05
N LEU A 222 -3.50 9.93 -14.58
CA LEU A 222 -2.87 10.53 -13.40
C LEU A 222 -2.39 11.96 -13.70
N PHE A 223 -1.76 12.17 -14.86
CA PHE A 223 -1.32 13.51 -15.30
C PHE A 223 -2.47 14.43 -15.67
N GLU A 224 -3.62 13.91 -16.08
CA GLU A 224 -4.86 14.71 -16.22
C GLU A 224 -5.36 15.22 -14.88
N ARG A 225 -5.12 14.49 -13.79
CA ARG A 225 -5.49 14.86 -12.42
C ARG A 225 -4.42 15.69 -11.70
N ASN A 226 -3.27 15.95 -12.34
CA ASN A 226 -2.09 16.61 -11.77
C ASN A 226 -1.45 15.87 -10.57
N GLU A 227 -1.68 14.56 -10.41
CA GLU A 227 -1.24 13.78 -9.23
C GLU A 227 -0.04 12.85 -9.54
N GLY A 228 0.97 13.34 -10.25
CA GLY A 228 1.99 12.47 -10.86
C GLY A 228 3.43 12.93 -10.87
N GLU A 229 3.78 13.96 -10.10
CA GLU A 229 5.13 14.56 -10.12
C GLU A 229 6.25 13.54 -9.82
N GLU A 230 6.01 12.59 -8.91
CA GLU A 230 6.99 11.56 -8.55
C GLU A 230 7.26 10.55 -9.69
N PHE A 231 6.34 10.43 -10.66
CA PHE A 231 6.40 9.43 -11.72
C PHE A 231 6.80 10.01 -13.08
N VAL A 232 7.14 11.30 -13.16
CA VAL A 232 7.46 11.96 -14.44
C VAL A 232 8.68 11.32 -15.11
N ASP A 233 9.75 11.04 -14.36
CA ASP A 233 10.96 10.38 -14.88
C ASP A 233 10.62 9.01 -15.52
N PHE A 234 9.71 8.26 -14.89
CA PHE A 234 9.26 6.96 -15.39
C PHE A 234 8.33 7.10 -16.60
N ALA A 235 7.45 8.10 -16.59
CA ALA A 235 6.58 8.42 -17.72
C ALA A 235 7.39 8.77 -18.96
N ILE A 236 8.45 9.59 -18.83
CA ILE A 236 9.37 9.92 -19.93
C ILE A 236 9.96 8.65 -20.53
N LYS A 237 10.41 7.70 -19.70
CA LYS A 237 10.92 6.41 -20.17
C LYS A 237 9.87 5.62 -20.94
N LEU A 238 8.64 5.54 -20.42
CA LEU A 238 7.56 4.80 -21.08
C LEU A 238 7.09 5.44 -22.39
N TYR A 239 6.96 6.77 -22.45
CA TYR A 239 6.66 7.47 -23.70
C TYR A 239 7.77 7.26 -24.73
N ALA A 240 9.04 7.35 -24.31
CA ALA A 240 10.18 7.08 -25.17
C ALA A 240 10.23 5.64 -25.69
N GLU A 241 9.62 4.68 -25.01
CA GLU A 241 9.59 3.27 -25.43
C GLU A 241 8.40 2.93 -26.32
N ASN A 242 7.23 3.55 -26.10
CA ASN A 242 5.99 3.11 -26.72
C ASN A 242 5.27 4.18 -27.57
N GLU A 243 5.30 5.45 -27.15
CA GLU A 243 4.61 6.56 -27.84
C GLU A 243 5.50 7.81 -27.97
N PRO A 244 6.55 7.75 -28.83
CA PRO A 244 7.48 8.86 -29.04
C PRO A 244 6.83 10.21 -29.42
N PRO A 245 5.78 10.30 -30.25
CA PRO A 245 5.24 11.60 -30.67
C PRO A 245 4.56 12.38 -29.54
N LEU A 246 4.15 11.72 -28.45
CA LEU A 246 3.52 12.37 -27.30
C LEU A 246 4.54 12.86 -26.26
N LEU A 247 5.81 12.48 -26.40
CA LEU A 247 6.88 12.86 -25.48
C LEU A 247 7.14 14.37 -25.48
N LEU A 248 7.25 15.01 -26.66
CA LEU A 248 7.43 16.46 -26.78
C LEU A 248 6.27 17.26 -26.15
N PRO A 249 4.99 16.99 -26.49
CA PRO A 249 3.85 17.63 -25.84
C PRO A 249 3.86 17.45 -24.31
N PHE A 250 4.21 16.26 -23.83
CA PHE A 250 4.28 15.96 -22.40
C PHE A 250 5.39 16.74 -21.68
N LEU A 251 6.59 16.80 -22.27
CA LEU A 251 7.74 17.56 -21.74
C LEU A 251 7.52 19.07 -21.75
N ARG A 252 6.63 19.57 -22.62
CA ARG A 252 6.21 20.97 -22.66
C ARG A 252 5.15 21.29 -21.61
N LYS A 253 4.23 20.35 -21.35
CA LYS A 253 3.17 20.51 -20.33
C LYS A 253 3.71 20.38 -18.91
N THR A 254 4.67 19.50 -18.70
CA THR A 254 5.28 19.25 -17.37
C THR A 254 6.50 20.13 -17.16
N ALA A 255 6.60 20.78 -15.99
CA ALA A 255 7.72 21.67 -15.68
C ALA A 255 8.81 21.02 -14.80
N VAL A 256 8.47 19.95 -14.09
CA VAL A 256 9.28 19.32 -13.04
C VAL A 256 9.69 17.92 -13.49
N TYR A 257 10.94 17.77 -13.94
CA TYR A 257 11.57 16.48 -14.25
C TYR A 257 13.10 16.61 -14.28
N ASP A 258 13.80 15.47 -14.17
CA ASP A 258 15.25 15.44 -14.31
C ASP A 258 15.66 15.56 -15.79
N ILE A 259 16.07 16.77 -16.19
CA ILE A 259 16.47 17.09 -17.57
C ILE A 259 17.67 16.22 -18.00
N ALA A 260 18.61 15.90 -17.11
CA ALA A 260 19.79 15.12 -17.45
C ALA A 260 19.43 13.67 -17.79
N LYS A 261 18.56 13.04 -16.99
CA LYS A 261 18.05 11.69 -17.29
C LYS A 261 17.21 11.66 -18.57
N ALA A 262 16.38 12.68 -18.79
CA ALA A 262 15.58 12.79 -20.01
C ALA A 262 16.46 12.88 -21.27
N ILE A 263 17.56 13.63 -21.20
CA ILE A 263 18.56 13.71 -22.29
C ILE A 263 19.20 12.35 -22.56
N ASP A 264 19.64 11.61 -21.53
CA ASP A 264 20.25 10.28 -21.70
C ASP A 264 19.29 9.28 -22.37
N ILE A 265 18.00 9.30 -21.98
CA ILE A 265 16.97 8.46 -22.62
C ILE A 265 16.78 8.86 -24.08
N CYS A 266 16.68 10.16 -24.37
CA CYS A 266 16.51 10.67 -25.75
C CYS A 266 17.74 10.40 -26.62
N GLU A 267 18.95 10.47 -26.05
CA GLU A 267 20.21 10.20 -26.75
C GLU A 267 20.31 8.72 -27.16
N LYS A 268 19.98 7.80 -26.23
CA LYS A 268 19.95 6.36 -26.51
C LYS A 268 18.97 5.99 -27.62
N LYS A 269 17.84 6.70 -27.72
CA LYS A 269 16.78 6.45 -28.71
C LYS A 269 16.87 7.32 -29.97
N GLN A 270 17.84 8.24 -30.04
CA GLN A 270 18.00 9.24 -31.11
C GLN A 270 16.76 10.15 -31.32
N TYR A 271 16.10 10.57 -30.24
CA TYR A 271 15.00 11.57 -30.28
C TYR A 271 15.56 12.98 -30.32
N ILE A 272 15.91 13.45 -31.52
CA ILE A 272 16.68 14.70 -31.70
C ILE A 272 15.84 15.94 -31.39
N ASN A 273 14.57 15.99 -31.80
CA ASN A 273 13.72 17.17 -31.57
C ASN A 273 13.43 17.39 -30.08
N GLU A 274 13.16 16.31 -29.36
CA GLU A 274 12.98 16.23 -27.91
C GLU A 274 14.27 16.67 -27.20
N MET A 275 15.42 16.14 -27.63
CA MET A 275 16.73 16.48 -27.07
C MET A 275 17.08 17.96 -27.26
N VAL A 276 16.78 18.55 -28.42
CA VAL A 276 16.99 19.99 -28.68
C VAL A 276 16.16 20.83 -27.72
N TYR A 277 14.89 20.46 -27.50
CA TYR A 277 14.03 21.14 -26.54
C TYR A 277 14.59 21.05 -25.11
N LEU A 278 15.02 19.86 -24.67
CA LEU A 278 15.61 19.65 -23.36
C LEU A 278 16.94 20.38 -23.17
N LEU A 279 17.80 20.38 -24.19
CA LEU A 279 19.09 21.07 -24.17
C LEU A 279 18.91 22.59 -24.12
N GLY A 280 17.93 23.14 -24.86
CA GLY A 280 17.54 24.55 -24.78
C GLY A 280 17.12 24.95 -23.37
N ARG A 281 16.30 24.13 -22.69
CA ARG A 281 15.92 24.35 -21.28
C ARG A 281 17.09 24.18 -20.30
N SER A 282 18.02 23.26 -20.57
CA SER A 282 19.18 23.01 -19.70
C SER A 282 20.27 24.09 -19.78
N GLY A 283 20.17 25.03 -20.74
CA GLY A 283 21.19 26.03 -21.02
C GLY A 283 22.32 25.55 -21.93
N ASN A 284 22.37 24.27 -22.30
CA ASN A 284 23.36 23.72 -23.24
C ASN A 284 23.02 23.99 -24.72
N ARG A 285 22.81 25.26 -25.06
CA ARG A 285 22.33 25.71 -26.38
C ARG A 285 23.28 25.36 -27.53
N MET A 286 24.59 25.42 -27.29
CA MET A 286 25.61 25.08 -28.30
C MET A 286 25.50 23.62 -28.77
N LYS A 287 25.29 22.69 -27.83
CA LYS A 287 25.07 21.28 -28.17
C LYS A 287 23.76 21.07 -28.91
N ALA A 288 22.70 21.80 -28.53
CA ALA A 288 21.42 21.75 -29.23
C ALA A 288 21.56 22.19 -30.70
N LEU A 289 22.28 23.28 -30.95
CA LEU A 289 22.55 23.79 -32.29
C LEU A 289 23.38 22.81 -33.12
N ASP A 290 24.43 22.23 -32.52
CA ASP A 290 25.24 21.20 -33.16
C ASP A 290 24.40 20.00 -33.60
N LEU A 291 23.47 19.55 -32.75
CA LEU A 291 22.56 18.45 -33.05
C LEU A 291 21.56 18.80 -34.18
N LEU A 292 21.05 20.03 -34.23
CA LEU A 292 20.17 20.49 -35.31
C LEU A 292 20.89 20.53 -36.66
N VAL A 293 22.10 21.09 -36.70
CA VAL A 293 22.85 21.30 -37.94
C VAL A 293 23.54 20.02 -38.42
N ASN A 294 24.13 19.25 -37.51
CA ASN A 294 24.91 18.06 -37.86
C ASN A 294 24.10 16.77 -37.95
N LYS A 295 23.11 16.54 -37.08
CA LYS A 295 22.31 15.31 -37.12
C LYS A 295 21.00 15.43 -37.90
N LEU A 296 20.24 16.51 -37.72
CA LEU A 296 18.96 16.68 -38.41
C LEU A 296 19.11 17.27 -39.81
N GLY A 297 20.14 18.08 -40.03
CA GLY A 297 20.34 18.79 -41.31
C GLY A 297 19.21 19.77 -41.62
N ARG A 298 18.41 20.18 -40.62
CA ARG A 298 17.30 21.12 -40.76
C ARG A 298 17.73 22.50 -40.27
N ILE A 299 18.18 23.34 -41.19
CA ILE A 299 18.66 24.68 -40.85
C ILE A 299 17.52 25.60 -40.46
N ASP A 300 16.35 25.46 -41.08
CA ASP A 300 15.18 26.29 -40.73
C ASP A 300 14.87 26.21 -39.24
N SER A 301 14.90 25.01 -38.65
CA SER A 301 14.70 24.82 -37.21
C SER A 301 15.86 25.35 -36.36
N ALA A 302 17.09 25.36 -36.90
CA ALA A 302 18.24 25.99 -36.25
C ALA A 302 18.15 27.52 -36.25
N ILE A 303 17.63 28.11 -37.33
CA ILE A 303 17.36 29.55 -37.44
C ILE A 303 16.29 29.98 -36.44
N ASP A 304 15.17 29.23 -36.38
CA ASP A 304 14.10 29.52 -35.42
C ASP A 304 14.61 29.39 -33.97
N PHE A 305 15.43 28.37 -33.68
CA PHE A 305 16.06 28.22 -32.36
C PHE A 305 17.01 29.37 -32.00
N CYS A 306 17.84 29.84 -32.94
CA CYS A 306 18.72 30.99 -32.72
C CYS A 306 17.92 32.29 -32.51
N ARG A 307 16.80 32.44 -33.21
CA ARG A 307 15.88 33.58 -33.05
C ARG A 307 15.19 33.57 -31.69
N GLU A 308 14.70 32.42 -31.24
CA GLU A 308 14.02 32.29 -29.95
C GLU A 308 14.95 32.56 -28.75
N ASN A 309 16.26 32.32 -28.90
CA ASN A 309 17.25 32.50 -27.83
C ASN A 309 18.02 33.84 -27.90
N ASP A 310 17.91 34.59 -29.01
CA ASP A 310 18.53 35.90 -29.27
C ASP A 310 20.02 36.01 -28.87
N ASP A 311 20.81 35.01 -29.24
CA ASP A 311 22.21 34.85 -28.80
C ASP A 311 23.18 34.96 -29.98
N CYS A 312 24.05 35.98 -29.96
CA CYS A 312 25.01 36.24 -31.04
C CYS A 312 26.01 35.08 -31.24
N ASP A 313 26.38 34.36 -30.19
CA ASP A 313 27.34 33.27 -30.28
C ASP A 313 26.74 32.03 -30.97
N LEU A 314 25.42 31.83 -30.81
CA LEU A 314 24.68 30.80 -31.55
C LEU A 314 24.59 31.14 -33.04
N TRP A 315 24.34 32.41 -33.37
CA TRP A 315 24.32 32.87 -34.76
C TRP A 315 25.68 32.68 -35.44
N ASN A 316 26.77 33.08 -34.77
CA ASN A 316 28.12 32.89 -35.30
C ASN A 316 28.42 31.40 -35.53
N SER A 317 28.06 30.54 -34.56
CA SER A 317 28.25 29.09 -34.68
C SER A 317 27.40 28.47 -35.80
N LEU A 318 26.18 28.94 -36.01
CA LEU A 318 25.31 28.51 -37.10
C LEU A 318 25.90 28.90 -38.46
N VAL A 319 26.41 30.13 -38.58
CA VAL A 319 27.06 30.63 -39.79
C VAL A 319 28.34 29.83 -40.08
N ASP A 320 29.18 29.57 -39.08
CA ASP A 320 30.37 28.74 -39.21
C ASP A 320 30.05 27.29 -39.61
N ALA A 321 28.96 26.73 -39.09
CA ALA A 321 28.50 25.40 -39.45
C ALA A 321 27.88 25.35 -40.87
N ALA A 322 27.18 26.41 -41.29
CA ALA A 322 26.66 26.56 -42.63
C ALA A 322 27.79 26.75 -43.65
N MET A 323 28.84 27.54 -43.33
CA MET A 323 30.01 27.72 -44.19
C MET A 323 30.71 26.40 -44.56
N LYS A 324 30.61 25.37 -43.70
CA LYS A 324 31.20 24.04 -43.94
C LYS A 324 30.41 23.18 -44.93
N ARG A 325 29.17 23.54 -45.28
CA ARG A 325 28.33 22.78 -46.23
C ARG A 325 27.64 23.72 -47.23
N PRO A 326 27.92 23.62 -48.55
CA PRO A 326 27.38 24.56 -49.54
C PRO A 326 25.84 24.51 -49.65
N ASP A 327 25.23 23.33 -49.46
CA ASP A 327 23.76 23.17 -49.45
C ASP A 327 23.12 24.02 -48.36
N HIS A 328 23.80 24.10 -47.21
CA HIS A 328 23.34 24.80 -46.02
C HIS A 328 23.37 26.33 -46.15
N ILE A 329 24.32 26.84 -46.94
CA ILE A 329 24.43 28.27 -47.24
C ILE A 329 23.24 28.73 -48.09
N THR A 330 22.84 27.93 -49.08
CA THR A 330 21.72 28.31 -49.96
C THR A 330 20.39 28.36 -49.22
N GLU A 331 20.15 27.39 -48.34
CA GLU A 331 18.96 27.36 -47.47
C GLU A 331 19.00 28.49 -46.43
N LEU A 332 20.16 28.74 -45.79
CA LEU A 332 20.32 29.85 -44.86
C LEU A 332 20.12 31.20 -45.54
N LEU A 333 20.61 31.41 -46.75
CA LEU A 333 20.41 32.65 -47.52
C LEU A 333 18.96 32.81 -48.01
N ASN A 334 18.30 31.72 -48.41
CA ASN A 334 16.89 31.77 -48.82
C ASN A 334 15.97 32.06 -47.64
N THR A 335 16.26 31.50 -46.46
CA THR A 335 15.45 31.70 -45.26
C THR A 335 15.81 33.04 -44.61
N ALA A 336 17.09 33.37 -44.41
CA ALA A 336 17.52 34.69 -43.92
C ALA A 336 17.13 35.83 -44.87
N GLY A 337 17.13 35.62 -46.19
CA GLY A 337 16.65 36.60 -47.17
C GLY A 337 15.16 36.93 -47.06
N LYS A 338 14.34 36.09 -46.40
CA LYS A 338 12.94 36.41 -46.04
C LYS A 338 12.82 37.27 -44.77
N TYR A 339 13.86 37.31 -43.93
CA TYR A 339 13.82 37.95 -42.61
C TYR A 339 14.76 39.16 -42.49
N ILE A 340 15.80 39.24 -43.33
CA ILE A 340 16.67 40.39 -43.46
C ILE A 340 16.02 41.30 -44.50
N ASN A 341 15.33 42.34 -44.02
CA ASN A 341 15.00 43.47 -44.88
C ASN A 341 16.33 44.08 -45.37
N PRO A 342 16.57 44.16 -46.69
CA PRO A 342 17.84 44.65 -47.24
C PRO A 342 18.01 46.17 -47.16
N LEU A 343 17.35 46.83 -46.21
CA LEU A 343 17.42 48.27 -45.97
C LEU A 343 17.51 48.54 -44.47
N ASN A 344 18.73 48.44 -43.94
CA ASN A 344 19.26 49.33 -42.91
C ASN A 344 20.73 49.59 -43.22
#